data_AF-A0A2E6H9D7-F1
#
_entry.id   AF-A0A2E6H9D7-F1
#
_cell.length_a   1.000
_cell.length_b   1.000
_cell.length_c   1.000
_cell.angle_alpha   90.00
_cell.angle_beta   90.00
_cell.angle_gamma   90.00
#
_symmetry.space_group_name_H-M   'P 1'
#
loop_
_entity.id
_entity.type
_entity.pdbx_description
1 polymer ?
#
loop_
_entity_poly.entity_id
_entity_poly.type
_entity_poly.pdbx_seq_one_letter_code
_entity_poly.pdbx_strand_id
1 'polypeptide(L)' 'MKPGDLVKNKKYPEEMGLFMGMRTFKRKASNGSVGSAYTCAEVMWFERNAPNGDRISTIQKDLIEVISE' A
#
# COMPACT_ATOMS: atom_id res chain seq x y z
N MET A 1 -3.83 -0.21 -12.33
CA MET A 1 -3.11 -0.84 -11.20
C MET A 1 -3.77 -2.17 -10.88
N LYS A 2 -3.14 -3.24 -11.36
CA LYS A 2 -3.45 -4.65 -11.11
C LYS A 2 -2.27 -5.28 -10.34
N PRO A 3 -2.49 -6.33 -9.53
CA PRO A 3 -1.40 -7.05 -8.89
C PRO A 3 -0.32 -7.45 -9.90
N GLY A 4 0.96 -7.21 -9.56
CA GLY A 4 2.10 -7.39 -10.44
C GLY A 4 2.53 -6.14 -11.21
N ASP A 5 1.72 -5.06 -11.24
CA ASP A 5 2.17 -3.79 -11.82
C ASP A 5 3.36 -3.23 -11.04
N LEU A 6 4.35 -2.73 -11.78
CA LEU A 6 5.47 -1.98 -11.19
C LEU A 6 4.98 -0.60 -10.76
N VAL A 7 5.23 -0.27 -9.50
CA VAL A 7 4.85 1.04 -8.93
C VAL A 7 6.06 1.73 -8.32
N LYS A 8 6.02 3.06 -8.29
CA LYS A 8 6.94 3.88 -7.50
C LYS A 8 6.19 4.77 -6.52
N ASN A 9 6.90 5.14 -5.46
CA ASN A 9 6.44 6.18 -4.56
C ASN A 9 6.53 7.56 -5.24
N LYS A 10 5.45 8.34 -5.20
CA LYS A 10 5.43 9.69 -5.81
C LYS A 10 6.39 10.65 -5.11
N LYS A 11 6.63 10.46 -3.81
CA LYS A 11 7.52 11.31 -3.00
C LYS A 11 8.99 10.89 -3.14
N TYR A 12 9.24 9.61 -3.33
CA TYR A 12 10.57 9.00 -3.42
C TYR A 12 10.62 8.12 -4.68
N PRO A 13 10.77 8.71 -5.88
CA PRO A 13 10.65 7.99 -7.16
C PRO A 13 11.65 6.84 -7.33
N GLU A 14 12.76 6.86 -6.60
CA GLU A 14 13.74 5.79 -6.48
C GLU A 14 13.19 4.53 -5.77
N GLU A 15 12.19 4.69 -4.89
CA GLU A 15 11.51 3.57 -4.25
C GLU A 15 10.56 2.90 -5.24
N MET A 16 10.99 1.77 -5.78
CA MET A 16 10.18 0.92 -6.65
C MET A 16 9.73 -0.37 -5.95
N GLY A 17 8.58 -0.87 -6.38
CA GLY A 17 8.03 -2.12 -5.87
C GLY A 17 6.96 -2.71 -6.76
N LEU A 18 6.50 -3.90 -6.39
CA LEU A 18 5.37 -4.55 -7.04
C LEU A 18 4.10 -4.27 -6.26
N PHE A 19 3.07 -3.81 -6.96
CA PHE A 19 1.74 -3.74 -6.38
C PHE A 19 1.19 -5.14 -6.14
N MET A 20 0.81 -5.42 -4.90
CA MET A 20 0.31 -6.73 -4.47
C MET A 20 -1.22 -6.77 -4.43
N GLY A 21 -1.86 -5.63 -4.18
CA GLY A 21 -3.31 -5.54 -4.08
C GLY A 21 -3.79 -4.39 -3.20
N MET A 22 -5.09 -4.39 -2.89
CA MET A 22 -5.69 -3.43 -1.96
C MET A 22 -6.14 -4.16 -0.69
N ARG A 23 -5.87 -3.56 0.47
CA ARG A 23 -6.29 -4.08 1.77
C ARG A 23 -7.19 -3.07 2.49
N THR A 24 -8.36 -3.53 2.90
CA THR A 24 -9.34 -2.72 3.64
C THR A 24 -9.29 -3.03 5.13
N PHE A 25 -9.03 -2.01 5.93
CA PHE A 25 -9.04 -2.07 7.38
C PHE A 25 -10.39 -1.58 7.92
N LYS A 26 -11.10 -2.46 8.61
CA LYS A 26 -12.35 -2.11 9.30
C LYS A 26 -11.99 -1.50 10.65
N ARG A 27 -12.30 -0.22 10.87
CA ARG A 27 -12.15 0.38 12.19
C ARG A 27 -13.41 0.06 13.02
N LYS A 28 -13.29 -0.78 14.05
CA LYS A 28 -14.32 -0.83 15.09
C LYS A 28 -14.21 0.46 15.90
N ALA A 29 -15.26 1.27 15.94
CA ALA A 29 -15.33 2.36 16.88
C ALA A 29 -15.49 1.80 18.29
N SER A 30 -14.92 2.48 19.29
CA SER A 30 -14.93 2.08 20.71
C SER A 30 -16.35 2.00 21.30
N ASN A 31 -17.35 2.56 20.63
CA ASN A 31 -18.77 2.49 21.00
C ASN A 31 -19.57 1.37 20.29
N GLY A 32 -18.90 0.44 19.60
CA GLY A 32 -19.55 -0.67 18.89
C GLY A 32 -20.11 -0.31 17.50
N SER A 33 -20.01 0.95 17.07
CA SER A 33 -20.34 1.33 15.69
C SER A 33 -19.23 0.94 14.70
N VAL A 34 -19.62 0.61 13.47
CA VAL A 34 -18.67 0.36 12.38
C VAL A 34 -18.15 1.74 11.94
N GLY A 35 -16.93 2.09 12.36
CA GLY A 35 -16.25 3.27 11.85
C GLY A 35 -15.94 3.12 10.37
N SER A 36 -15.67 4.24 9.69
CA SER A 36 -15.35 4.23 8.27
C SER A 36 -14.16 3.31 7.98
N ALA A 37 -14.38 2.33 7.11
CA ALA A 37 -13.31 1.48 6.62
C ALA A 37 -12.36 2.31 5.75
N TYR A 38 -11.05 2.07 5.87
CA TYR A 38 -10.07 2.70 5.01
C TYR A 38 -9.32 1.62 4.21
N THR A 39 -8.97 1.93 2.97
CA THR A 39 -8.34 0.99 2.04
C THR A 39 -6.96 1.51 1.65
N CYS A 40 -5.94 0.67 1.80
CA CYS A 40 -4.54 0.95 1.43
C CYS A 40 -4.10 0.01 0.31
N ALA A 41 -3.10 0.42 -0.47
CA ALA A 41 -2.36 -0.46 -1.36
C ALA A 41 -1.35 -1.29 -0.55
N GLU A 42 -1.20 -2.57 -0.88
CA GLU A 42 -0.07 -3.38 -0.45
C GLU A 42 0.98 -3.40 -1.56
N VAL A 43 2.22 -3.07 -1.20
CA VAL A 43 3.35 -2.99 -2.14
C VAL A 43 4.52 -3.75 -1.55
N MET A 44 5.13 -4.62 -2.36
CA MET A 44 6.43 -5.23 -2.06
C MET A 44 7.53 -4.31 -2.59
N TRP A 45 8.20 -3.59 -1.69
CA TRP A 45 9.31 -2.72 -2.08
C TRP A 45 10.59 -3.53 -2.30
N PHE A 46 11.39 -3.15 -3.29
CA PHE A 46 12.60 -3.90 -3.63
C PHE A 46 13.78 -3.58 -2.71
N GLU A 47 13.91 -2.32 -2.31
CA GLU A 47 15.06 -1.83 -1.55
C GLU A 47 14.71 -1.45 -0.11
N ARG A 48 13.43 -1.50 0.26
CA ARG A 48 12.92 -1.09 1.56
C ARG A 48 12.24 -2.23 2.29
N ASN A 49 12.59 -2.38 3.57
CA ASN A 49 11.80 -3.17 4.49
C ASN A 49 10.69 -2.30 5.10
N ALA A 50 9.52 -2.89 5.27
CA ALA A 50 8.41 -2.32 6.01
C ALA A 50 8.79 -2.18 7.51
N PRO A 51 8.13 -1.28 8.26
CA PRO A 51 8.43 -1.04 9.68
C PRO A 51 8.31 -2.29 10.58
N ASN A 52 7.58 -3.31 10.13
CA ASN A 52 7.41 -4.61 10.80
C ASN A 52 8.49 -5.64 10.41
N GLY A 53 9.49 -5.25 9.60
CA GLY A 53 10.55 -6.13 9.11
C GLY A 53 10.18 -6.98 7.87
N ASP A 54 8.95 -6.86 7.37
CA ASP A 54 8.50 -7.54 6.14
C ASP A 54 8.95 -6.75 4.89
N ARG A 55 8.97 -7.38 3.71
CA ARG A 55 9.15 -6.68 2.42
C ARG A 55 7.86 -6.04 1.92
N ILE A 56 6.72 -6.46 2.45
CA ILE A 56 5.40 -5.95 2.08
C ILE A 56 5.00 -4.85 3.05
N SER A 57 4.63 -3.68 2.52
CA SER A 57 4.10 -2.58 3.31
C SER A 57 2.75 -2.10 2.78
N THR A 58 1.97 -1.50 3.67
CA THR A 58 0.73 -0.79 3.32
C THR A 58 1.01 0.69 3.10
N ILE A 59 0.58 1.23 1.97
CA ILE A 59 0.70 2.65 1.60
C ILE A 59 -0.63 3.17 1.06
N GLN A 60 -0.91 4.46 1.20
CA GLN A 60 -2.11 5.05 0.57
C GLN A 60 -1.95 5.03 -0.95
N LYS A 61 -3.02 4.67 -1.67
CA LYS A 61 -2.99 4.47 -3.12
C LYS A 61 -2.60 5.73 -3.89
N ASP A 62 -2.98 6.90 -3.39
CA ASP A 62 -2.69 8.20 -3.97
C ASP A 62 -1.21 8.60 -3.88
N LEU A 63 -0.42 7.96 -3.02
CA LEU A 63 1.01 8.19 -2.85
C LEU A 63 1.90 7.34 -3.78
N ILE A 64 1.30 6.45 -4.58
CA ILE A 64 2.02 5.60 -5.54
C ILE A 64 1.48 5.80 -6.95
N GLU A 65 2.31 5.51 -7.94
CA GLU A 65 1.94 5.53 -9.34
C GLU A 65 2.52 4.33 -10.09
N VAL A 66 1.80 3.89 -11.13
CA VAL A 66 2.23 2.79 -12.00
C VAL A 66 3.27 3.30 -12.98
N ILE A 67 4.37 2.55 -13.15
CA ILE A 67 5.48 2.91 -14.05
C ILE A 67 5.35 2.24 -15.42
N SER A 68 4.64 1.10 -15.51
CA SER A 68 4.44 0.33 -16.75
C SER A 68 3.05 -0.32 -16.76
N GLU A 69 2.33 -0.24 -17.88
CA GLU A 69 1.08 -0.99 -18.13
C GLU A 69 1.33 -2.46 -18.50
#